data_AF-A0AAU5BYZ3-F1
#
_entry.id   AF-A0AAU5BYZ3-F1
#
_cell.length_a   1.000
_cell.length_b   1.000
_cell.length_c   1.000
_cell.angle_alpha   90.00
_cell.angle_beta   90.00
_cell.angle_gamma   90.00
#
_symmetry.space_group_name_H-M   'P 1'
#
loop_
_entity.id
_entity.type
_entity.pdbx_description
1 polymer ?
#
loop_
_entity_poly.entity_id
_entity_poly.type
_entity_poly.pdbx_seq_one_letter_code
_entity_poly.pdbx_strand_id
1 'polypeptide(L)'
;MRKFATAVVAAGLFFGGMGVAVADSWHSVKDPLTTTGAHFEDVEYRWEPAGEKHGAFRFRGSLRDGNYSDGHNTYVEVRAHSYGWQRFKGVQKSSVQLENIVYDGATRYTNSADMRVCRDRGSLRPNNCSPIRPFKR
;
A
#
# COMPACT_ATOMS: atom_id res chain seq x y z
N MET A 1 47.66 9.23 -31.00
CA MET A 1 46.47 9.91 -30.45
C MET A 1 45.78 8.99 -29.44
N ARG A 2 45.97 9.20 -28.13
CA ARG A 2 45.24 8.46 -27.08
C ARG A 2 43.97 9.26 -26.76
N LYS A 3 42.81 8.78 -27.19
CA LYS A 3 41.50 9.34 -26.81
C LYS A 3 41.03 8.56 -25.58
N PHE A 4 40.89 9.25 -24.45
CA PHE A 4 40.34 8.71 -23.22
C PHE A 4 38.84 8.46 -23.41
N ALA A 5 38.43 7.20 -23.29
CA ALA A 5 37.03 6.82 -23.21
C ALA A 5 36.63 6.86 -21.73
N THR A 6 35.84 7.86 -21.35
CA THR A 6 35.28 7.96 -20.00
C THR A 6 33.83 7.45 -20.07
N ALA A 7 33.66 6.15 -19.82
CA ALA A 7 32.35 5.57 -19.56
C ALA A 7 31.97 5.89 -18.11
N VAL A 8 30.99 6.77 -17.90
CA VAL A 8 30.44 7.02 -16.58
C VAL A 8 29.33 6.00 -16.34
N VAL A 9 29.67 4.93 -15.64
CA VAL A 9 28.69 4.05 -15.00
C VAL A 9 28.52 4.56 -13.57
N ALA A 10 27.32 5.04 -13.25
CA ALA A 10 26.88 5.18 -11.88
C ALA A 10 25.46 4.63 -11.80
N ALA A 11 25.39 3.32 -11.59
CA ALA A 11 24.20 2.66 -11.08
C ALA A 11 23.93 3.17 -9.66
N GLY A 12 22.67 3.50 -9.39
CA GLY A 12 22.18 3.84 -8.07
C GLY A 12 20.74 3.34 -7.91
N LEU A 13 20.54 2.05 -8.19
CA LEU A 13 19.33 1.33 -7.80
C LEU A 13 19.19 1.46 -6.28
N PHE A 14 18.18 2.20 -5.83
CA PHE A 14 17.75 2.17 -4.44
C PHE A 14 17.06 0.82 -4.17
N PHE A 15 17.86 -0.25 -4.05
CA PHE A 15 17.44 -1.44 -3.32
C PHE A 15 18.04 -1.34 -1.94
N GLY A 16 17.27 -0.73 -1.03
CA GLY A 16 17.55 -0.74 0.39
C GLY A 16 17.82 -2.17 0.85
N GLY A 17 19.04 -2.39 1.34
CA GLY A 17 19.48 -3.68 1.84
C GLY A 17 18.68 -4.06 3.07
N MET A 18 17.82 -5.07 2.93
CA MET A 18 17.33 -5.91 4.02
C MET A 18 17.09 -7.32 3.47
N GLY A 19 17.98 -8.24 3.82
CA GLY A 19 17.71 -9.69 3.88
C GLY A 19 17.34 -10.40 2.56
N VAL A 20 18.30 -11.13 2.03
CA VAL A 20 18.09 -12.24 1.10
C VAL A 20 17.11 -13.27 1.68
N ALA A 21 15.83 -13.20 1.26
CA ALA A 21 14.78 -14.27 1.27
C ALA A 21 13.33 -13.73 1.18
N VAL A 22 13.10 -12.41 1.27
CA VAL A 22 11.73 -11.83 1.42
C VAL A 22 11.11 -11.26 0.15
N ALA A 23 11.81 -11.29 -0.98
CA ALA A 23 11.29 -10.81 -2.27
C ALA A 23 10.30 -11.80 -2.93
N ASP A 24 10.40 -13.10 -2.62
CA ASP A 24 9.69 -14.17 -3.34
C ASP A 24 8.23 -14.40 -2.89
N SER A 25 7.69 -13.61 -1.96
CA SER A 25 6.32 -13.77 -1.43
C SER A 25 5.38 -12.61 -1.68
N TRP A 26 5.82 -11.57 -2.40
CA TRP A 26 4.96 -10.44 -2.75
C TRP A 26 4.10 -10.75 -3.97
N HIS A 27 2.80 -10.50 -3.83
CA HIS A 27 1.81 -10.64 -4.89
C HIS A 27 1.39 -9.26 -5.38
N SER A 28 1.55 -9.00 -6.67
CA SER A 28 1.06 -7.76 -7.29
C SER A 28 -0.46 -7.82 -7.51
N VAL A 29 -1.14 -6.73 -7.19
CA VAL A 29 -2.56 -6.54 -7.50
C VAL A 29 -2.65 -5.94 -8.90
N LYS A 30 -3.33 -6.65 -9.82
CA LYS A 30 -3.41 -6.24 -11.23
C LYS A 30 -4.08 -4.89 -11.43
N ASP A 31 -5.18 -4.65 -10.71
CA ASP A 31 -5.98 -3.44 -10.84
C ASP A 31 -5.73 -2.50 -9.67
N PRO A 32 -5.40 -1.22 -9.92
CA PRO A 32 -5.26 -0.25 -8.84
C PRO A 32 -6.61 -0.04 -8.15
N LEU A 33 -6.55 0.26 -6.85
CA LEU A 33 -7.75 0.65 -6.11
C LEU A 33 -7.97 2.14 -6.37
N THR A 34 -9.11 2.49 -6.95
CA THR A 34 -9.39 3.86 -7.36
C THR A 34 -10.80 4.30 -6.96
N THR A 35 -10.92 5.59 -6.69
CA THR A 35 -12.19 6.29 -6.49
C THR A 35 -12.05 7.72 -7.01
N THR A 36 -13.13 8.51 -7.03
CA THR A 36 -13.03 9.91 -7.44
C THR A 36 -12.17 10.69 -6.43
N GLY A 37 -10.96 11.04 -6.88
CA GLY A 37 -9.98 11.85 -6.14
C GLY A 37 -8.99 11.07 -5.28
N ALA A 38 -8.93 9.73 -5.37
CA ALA A 38 -7.87 8.97 -4.72
C ALA A 38 -7.48 7.72 -5.54
N HIS A 39 -6.18 7.47 -5.64
CA HIS A 39 -5.62 6.34 -6.37
C HIS A 39 -4.61 5.61 -5.48
N PHE A 40 -4.74 4.30 -5.37
CA PHE A 40 -3.75 3.44 -4.74
C PHE A 40 -3.23 2.46 -5.79
N GLU A 41 -1.99 2.71 -6.21
CA GLU A 41 -1.33 2.13 -7.39
C GLU A 41 -0.13 1.29 -6.97
N ASP A 42 0.42 0.49 -7.91
CA ASP A 42 1.58 -0.38 -7.70
C ASP A 42 1.44 -1.24 -6.43
N VAL A 43 0.22 -1.76 -6.22
CA VAL A 43 -0.13 -2.40 -4.96
C VAL A 43 0.42 -3.80 -4.94
N GLU A 44 1.17 -4.11 -3.89
CA GLU A 44 1.69 -5.44 -3.61
C GLU A 44 1.29 -5.85 -2.20
N TYR A 45 1.02 -7.14 -2.01
CA TYR A 45 0.71 -7.68 -0.70
C TYR A 45 1.41 -9.00 -0.45
N ARG A 46 1.54 -9.36 0.82
CA ARG A 46 1.97 -10.69 1.23
C ARG A 46 1.37 -11.04 2.59
N TRP A 47 1.46 -12.33 2.92
CA TRP A 47 1.08 -12.86 4.21
C TRP A 47 2.33 -13.19 5.01
N GLU A 48 2.43 -12.66 6.23
CA GLU A 48 3.52 -13.05 7.12
C GLU A 48 3.39 -14.55 7.51
N PRO A 49 4.49 -15.22 7.87
CA PRO A 49 4.45 -16.58 8.39
C PRO A 49 3.49 -16.71 9.59
N ALA A 50 2.78 -17.83 9.75
CA ALA A 50 1.80 -17.96 10.84
C ALA A 50 2.41 -17.74 12.25
N GLY A 51 3.64 -18.20 12.46
CA GLY A 51 4.38 -18.03 13.72
C GLY A 51 5.00 -16.63 13.92
N GLU A 52 4.97 -15.77 12.90
CA GLU A 52 5.53 -14.42 12.93
C GLU A 52 4.43 -13.40 12.74
N LYS A 53 4.38 -12.37 13.61
CA LYS A 53 3.40 -11.28 13.49
C LYS A 53 1.95 -11.77 13.29
N HIS A 54 1.58 -12.92 13.86
CA HIS A 54 0.23 -13.52 13.75
C HIS A 54 -0.26 -13.78 12.30
N GLY A 55 0.67 -14.08 11.38
CA GLY A 55 0.33 -14.25 9.96
C GLY A 55 -0.28 -13.01 9.32
N ALA A 56 0.10 -11.82 9.79
CA ALA A 56 -0.48 -10.54 9.38
C ALA A 56 -0.51 -10.34 7.85
N PHE A 57 -1.46 -9.55 7.42
CA PHE A 57 -1.53 -9.04 6.06
C PHE A 57 -0.59 -7.83 5.92
N ARG A 58 0.46 -7.96 5.11
CA ARG A 58 1.36 -6.84 4.81
C ARG A 58 1.08 -6.34 3.40
N PHE A 59 1.00 -5.03 3.22
CA PHE A 59 0.78 -4.41 1.92
C PHE A 59 1.70 -3.23 1.71
N ARG A 60 1.98 -2.93 0.44
CA ARG A 60 2.64 -1.71 0.00
C ARG A 60 2.06 -1.19 -1.30
N GLY A 61 2.27 0.09 -1.59
CA GLY A 61 1.85 0.72 -2.83
C GLY A 61 1.94 2.24 -2.76
N SER A 62 1.68 2.89 -3.89
CA SER A 62 1.70 4.34 -4.04
C SER A 62 0.30 4.91 -3.82
N LEU A 63 0.09 5.66 -2.75
CA LEU A 63 -1.14 6.42 -2.52
C LEU A 63 -0.99 7.82 -3.08
N ARG A 64 -1.84 8.15 -4.05
CA ARG A 64 -1.87 9.43 -4.74
C ARG A 64 -3.21 10.13 -4.54
N ASP A 65 -3.13 11.42 -4.23
CA ASP A 65 -4.27 12.32 -4.32
C ASP A 65 -4.62 12.57 -5.79
N GLY A 66 -5.83 12.17 -6.19
CA GLY A 66 -6.30 12.27 -7.57
C GLY A 66 -6.87 13.64 -7.92
N ASN A 67 -7.09 14.52 -6.94
CA ASN A 67 -7.73 15.80 -7.15
C ASN A 67 -7.15 16.90 -6.25
N TYR A 68 -5.99 17.41 -6.66
CA TYR A 68 -5.21 18.40 -5.92
C TYR A 68 -5.93 19.72 -5.58
N SER A 69 -7.06 20.02 -6.22
CA SER A 69 -7.78 21.29 -6.03
C SER A 69 -8.95 21.22 -5.06
N ASP A 70 -9.38 20.03 -4.60
CA ASP A 70 -10.56 19.91 -3.73
C ASP A 70 -10.28 20.06 -2.24
N GLY A 71 -9.01 20.13 -1.84
CA GLY A 71 -8.63 20.31 -0.43
C GLY A 71 -8.95 19.09 0.44
N HIS A 72 -9.26 17.94 -0.14
CA HIS A 72 -9.53 16.70 0.57
C HIS A 72 -8.25 15.89 0.82
N ASN A 73 -8.29 15.03 1.83
CA ASN A 73 -7.22 14.06 2.12
C ASN A 73 -7.59 12.70 1.53
N THR A 74 -6.59 11.87 1.26
CA THR A 74 -6.77 10.49 0.82
C THR A 74 -6.23 9.53 1.86
N TYR A 75 -6.80 8.34 1.92
CA TYR A 75 -6.35 7.29 2.83
C TYR A 75 -6.70 5.90 2.28
N VAL A 76 -5.95 4.89 2.73
CA VAL A 76 -6.27 3.48 2.51
C VAL A 76 -6.89 2.93 3.79
N GLU A 77 -8.00 2.22 3.65
CA GLU A 77 -8.60 1.43 4.72
C GLU A 77 -8.30 -0.04 4.51
N VAL A 78 -7.78 -0.70 5.54
CA VAL A 78 -7.51 -2.14 5.53
C VAL A 78 -8.02 -2.76 6.82
N ARG A 79 -8.64 -3.93 6.74
CA ARG A 79 -9.02 -4.73 7.92
C ARG A 79 -8.57 -6.17 7.75
N ALA A 80 -8.16 -6.78 8.86
CA ALA A 80 -7.97 -8.22 8.94
C ALA A 80 -9.34 -8.89 9.13
N HIS A 81 -9.61 -9.96 8.38
CA HIS A 81 -10.89 -10.68 8.38
C HIS A 81 -12.10 -9.76 8.21
N SER A 82 -12.90 -9.60 9.26
CA SER A 82 -14.03 -8.66 9.32
C SER A 82 -13.96 -7.78 10.57
N TYR A 83 -12.76 -7.63 11.15
CA TYR A 83 -12.50 -6.74 12.27
C TYR A 83 -12.53 -5.26 11.84
N GLY A 84 -12.21 -4.37 12.78
CA GLY A 84 -12.25 -2.93 12.56
C GLY A 84 -11.34 -2.47 11.42
N TRP A 85 -11.78 -1.46 10.68
CA TRP A 85 -10.99 -0.80 9.65
C TRP A 85 -9.85 0.01 10.26
N GLN A 86 -8.63 -0.25 9.81
CA GLN A 86 -7.45 0.56 10.09
C GLN A 86 -7.23 1.54 8.94
N ARG A 87 -6.92 2.80 9.27
CA ARG A 87 -6.76 3.89 8.30
C ARG A 87 -5.30 4.30 8.17
N PHE A 88 -4.80 4.30 6.95
CA PHE A 88 -3.46 4.74 6.58
C PHE A 88 -3.56 5.98 5.71
N LYS A 89 -3.25 7.15 6.28
CA LYS A 89 -3.43 8.44 5.61
C LYS A 89 -2.30 8.71 4.62
N GLY A 90 -2.65 9.33 3.51
CA GLY A 90 -1.71 9.92 2.57
C GLY A 90 -1.32 11.35 2.94
N VAL A 91 -0.64 12.01 2.02
CA VAL A 91 -0.35 13.44 2.06
C VAL A 91 -1.08 14.11 0.92
N GLN A 92 -1.81 15.19 1.22
CA GLN A 92 -2.52 16.00 0.22
C GLN A 92 -1.56 16.53 -0.84
N LYS A 93 -2.01 16.59 -2.10
CA LYS A 93 -1.22 17.09 -3.24
C LYS A 93 0.09 16.34 -3.51
N SER A 94 0.23 15.13 -2.97
CA SER A 94 1.43 14.33 -3.12
C SER A 94 1.10 12.87 -3.39
N SER A 95 2.11 12.15 -3.84
CA SER A 95 2.12 10.68 -3.90
C SER A 95 3.02 10.19 -2.79
N VAL A 96 2.51 9.29 -1.94
CA VAL A 96 3.30 8.69 -0.85
C VAL A 96 3.34 7.19 -1.00
N GLN A 97 4.52 6.62 -0.77
CA GLN A 97 4.68 5.18 -0.67
C GLN A 97 4.19 4.75 0.71
N LEU A 98 3.20 3.87 0.73
CA LEU A 98 2.71 3.24 1.94
C LEU A 98 3.28 1.82 2.03
N GLU A 99 3.72 1.42 3.21
CA GLU A 99 4.02 0.03 3.52
C GLU A 99 3.61 -0.22 4.98
N ASN A 100 2.64 -1.11 5.18
CA ASN A 100 2.04 -1.34 6.49
C ASN A 100 1.70 -2.82 6.71
N ILE A 101 1.52 -3.17 7.99
CA ILE A 101 1.17 -4.52 8.44
C ILE A 101 -0.15 -4.46 9.21
N VAL A 102 -1.06 -5.36 8.91
CA VAL A 102 -2.42 -5.37 9.43
C VAL A 102 -2.74 -6.74 10.01
N TYR A 103 -3.06 -6.75 11.29
CA TYR A 103 -3.56 -7.90 12.04
C TYR A 103 -4.54 -7.39 13.10
N ASP A 104 -5.30 -8.32 13.68
CA ASP A 104 -6.16 -8.03 14.82
C ASP A 104 -5.72 -8.87 16.03
N GLY A 105 -5.67 -8.27 17.22
CA GLY A 105 -5.20 -8.94 18.44
C GLY A 105 -6.08 -10.10 18.89
N ALA A 106 -7.35 -10.15 18.48
CA ALA A 106 -8.24 -11.27 18.75
C ALA A 106 -7.98 -12.48 17.82
N THR A 107 -7.15 -12.31 16.79
CA THR A 107 -6.88 -13.33 15.78
C THR A 107 -5.59 -14.10 16.09
N ARG A 108 -5.67 -15.43 16.13
CA ARG A 108 -4.48 -16.29 16.20
C ARG A 108 -3.65 -16.23 14.92
N TYR A 109 -4.30 -16.31 13.76
CA TYR A 109 -3.67 -16.21 12.43
C TYR A 109 -4.54 -15.41 11.44
N THR A 110 -3.95 -14.45 10.75
CA THR A 110 -4.65 -13.72 9.68
C THR A 110 -4.57 -14.51 8.38
N ASN A 111 -5.72 -14.73 7.74
CA ASN A 111 -5.82 -15.47 6.47
C ASN A 111 -6.71 -14.77 5.43
N SER A 112 -7.36 -13.67 5.84
CA SER A 112 -8.18 -12.85 4.97
C SER A 112 -8.05 -11.38 5.38
N ALA A 113 -8.15 -10.51 4.38
CA ALA A 113 -8.09 -9.07 4.59
C ALA A 113 -8.94 -8.38 3.52
N ASP A 114 -9.51 -7.24 3.89
CA ASP A 114 -10.21 -6.37 2.95
C ASP A 114 -9.49 -5.04 2.87
N MET A 115 -9.41 -4.48 1.66
CA MET A 115 -8.82 -3.16 1.43
C MET A 115 -9.70 -2.29 0.53
N ARG A 116 -9.70 -0.99 0.78
CA ARG A 116 -10.27 0.03 -0.10
C ARG A 116 -9.50 1.34 0.00
N VAL A 117 -9.48 2.13 -1.07
CA VAL A 117 -8.97 3.51 -1.03
C VAL A 117 -10.13 4.47 -0.87
N CYS A 118 -9.94 5.55 -0.13
CA CYS A 118 -10.96 6.56 0.11
C CYS A 118 -10.42 7.97 0.00
N ARG A 119 -11.29 8.89 -0.41
CA ARG A 119 -11.14 10.33 -0.26
C ARG A 119 -12.01 10.81 0.90
N ASP A 120 -11.37 11.51 1.84
CA ASP A 120 -12.00 12.17 2.98
C ASP A 120 -12.70 13.46 2.52
N ARG A 121 -14.04 13.46 2.51
CA ARG A 121 -14.83 14.62 2.07
C ARG A 121 -15.21 15.57 3.20
N GLY A 122 -14.59 15.38 4.37
CA GLY A 122 -14.89 16.13 5.58
C GLY A 122 -16.17 15.65 6.28
N SER A 123 -16.50 16.29 7.40
CA SER A 123 -17.61 15.86 8.28
C SER A 123 -18.99 15.98 7.65
N LEU A 124 -19.17 16.84 6.66
CA LEU A 124 -20.47 17.17 6.09
C LEU A 124 -20.90 16.25 4.96
N ARG A 125 -20.02 15.35 4.49
CA ARG A 125 -20.29 14.47 3.35
C ARG A 125 -19.68 13.09 3.59
N PRO A 126 -20.38 12.01 3.20
CA PRO A 126 -19.80 10.68 3.25
C PRO A 126 -18.51 10.62 2.43
N ASN A 127 -17.51 9.90 2.96
CA ASN A 127 -16.26 9.65 2.25
C ASN A 127 -16.53 8.87 0.98
N ASN A 128 -15.76 9.19 -0.06
CA ASN A 128 -15.86 8.49 -1.33
C ASN A 128 -14.83 7.38 -1.36
N CYS A 129 -15.26 6.13 -1.42
CA CYS A 129 -14.38 4.97 -1.35
C CYS A 129 -14.50 4.10 -2.61
N SER A 130 -13.43 3.39 -2.94
CA SER A 130 -13.46 2.33 -3.95
C SER A 130 -14.33 1.16 -3.47
N PRO A 131 -14.76 0.27 -4.39
CA PRO A 131 -15.22 -1.06 -4.00
C PRO A 131 -14.20 -1.76 -3.09
N ILE A 132 -14.70 -2.63 -2.22
CA ILE A 132 -13.85 -3.44 -1.33
C ILE A 132 -13.14 -4.50 -2.18
N ARG A 133 -11.82 -4.57 -2.04
CA ARG A 133 -10.98 -5.62 -2.61
C ARG A 133 -10.67 -6.65 -1.52
N PRO A 134 -11.20 -7.89 -1.63
CA PRO A 134 -10.87 -8.96 -0.70
C PRO A 134 -9.54 -9.63 -1.08
N PHE A 135 -8.80 -10.05 -0.06
CA PHE A 135 -7.54 -10.79 -0.14
C PHE A 135 -7.66 -12.06 0.69
N LYS A 136 -7.05 -13.14 0.20
CA LYS A 136 -6.93 -14.42 0.91
C LYS A 136 -5.49 -14.91 0.85
N ARG A 137 -5.12 -15.67 1.87
CA ARG A 137 -3.85 -16.40 1.94
C ARG A 137 -3.80 -17.56 0.97
#